data_AF-A0A6P5XKJ9-F1
#
_entry.id   AF-A0A6P5XKJ9-F1
#
_cell.length_a   1.000
_cell.length_b   1.000
_cell.length_c   1.000
_cell.angle_alpha   90.00
_cell.angle_beta   90.00
_cell.angle_gamma   90.00
#
_symmetry.space_group_name_H-M   'P 1'
#
loop_
_entity.id
_entity.type
_entity.pdbx_description
1 polymer ?
#
loop_
_entity_poly.entity_id
_entity_poly.type
_entity_poly.pdbx_seq_one_letter_code
_entity_poly.pdbx_strand_id
1 'polypeptide(L)'
;MVQHRRRNRHRQDQETVEGSKEKRPKFFINDHVDILVEILKCLDGRSLGVAACVCRLWCTIARNDFLWEHLCFRHVSPPSSVRSVVVALGGYKRLYTACVRPVRGRLGRVRRASWTCHEIQLSLSLFCVDCYERLGVVGGSNSSDEKFVGKSSPSSLMFLCKPVNV
;
A
#
# COMPACT_ATOMS: atom_id res chain seq x y z
N MET A 1 -85.33 -32.43 -9.77
CA MET A 1 -84.28 -32.83 -8.81
C MET A 1 -82.97 -32.17 -9.25
N VAL A 2 -82.64 -30.96 -8.83
CA VAL A 2 -82.12 -30.55 -7.50
C VAL A 2 -80.73 -31.16 -7.21
N GLN A 3 -79.72 -30.28 -7.33
CA GLN A 3 -78.48 -30.19 -6.54
C GLN A 3 -77.46 -31.34 -6.60
N HIS A 4 -76.37 -31.10 -7.33
CA HIS A 4 -75.02 -31.22 -6.75
C HIS A 4 -74.11 -30.09 -7.25
N ARG A 5 -74.43 -28.90 -6.70
CA ARG A 5 -73.56 -27.73 -6.69
C ARG A 5 -72.37 -28.04 -5.76
N ARG A 6 -71.17 -27.57 -6.14
CA ARG A 6 -70.03 -27.28 -5.24
C ARG A 6 -69.12 -28.44 -4.78
N ARG A 7 -68.40 -29.10 -5.68
CA ARG A 7 -67.15 -29.80 -5.27
C ARG A 7 -65.93 -29.65 -6.18
N ASN A 8 -66.08 -29.15 -7.40
CA ASN A 8 -64.95 -29.02 -8.33
C ASN A 8 -64.34 -27.61 -8.44
N ARG A 9 -64.69 -26.68 -7.54
CA ARG A 9 -64.06 -25.34 -7.44
C ARG A 9 -62.92 -25.29 -6.40
N HIS A 10 -62.22 -26.41 -6.24
CA HIS A 10 -61.03 -26.54 -5.41
C HIS A 10 -59.85 -27.14 -6.20
N ARG A 11 -59.88 -26.95 -7.52
CA ARG A 11 -58.83 -27.36 -8.47
C ARG A 11 -58.16 -26.16 -9.17
N GLN A 12 -58.38 -24.97 -8.62
CA GLN A 12 -57.54 -23.77 -8.69
C GLN A 12 -57.27 -23.55 -7.19
N ASP A 13 -56.11 -23.87 -6.64
CA ASP A 13 -54.92 -23.00 -6.64
C ASP A 13 -53.65 -23.84 -6.39
N GLN A 14 -53.39 -24.85 -7.22
CA GLN A 14 -52.03 -25.36 -7.42
C GLN A 14 -51.38 -24.59 -8.57
N GLU A 15 -51.42 -23.25 -8.49
CA GLU A 15 -50.32 -22.49 -9.05
C GLU A 15 -49.14 -22.78 -8.14
N THR A 16 -48.20 -23.55 -8.70
CA THR A 16 -46.84 -23.65 -8.23
C THR A 16 -46.35 -22.23 -7.95
N VAL A 17 -46.38 -21.85 -6.67
CA VAL A 17 -45.51 -20.81 -6.12
C VAL A 17 -44.10 -21.38 -6.29
N GLU A 18 -43.57 -21.24 -7.51
CA GLU A 18 -42.14 -21.25 -7.73
C GLU A 18 -41.62 -20.12 -6.85
N GLY A 19 -41.19 -20.50 -5.65
CA GLY A 19 -40.44 -19.64 -4.77
C GLY A 19 -39.22 -19.22 -5.56
N SER A 20 -39.30 -18.02 -6.14
CA SER A 20 -38.20 -17.21 -6.58
C SER A 20 -37.29 -17.04 -5.37
N LYS A 21 -36.42 -18.03 -5.16
CA LYS A 21 -35.28 -17.94 -4.27
C LYS A 21 -34.41 -16.89 -4.91
N GLU A 22 -34.69 -15.64 -4.57
CA GLU A 22 -33.91 -14.46 -4.87
C GLU A 22 -32.49 -14.78 -4.42
N LYS A 23 -31.67 -15.26 -5.36
CA LYS A 23 -30.30 -15.64 -5.08
C LYS A 23 -29.62 -14.35 -4.71
N ARG A 24 -29.36 -14.16 -3.41
CA ARG A 24 -28.63 -12.99 -2.92
C ARG A 24 -27.43 -12.79 -3.85
N PRO A 25 -27.29 -11.60 -4.47
CA PRO A 25 -26.23 -11.37 -5.42
C PRO A 25 -24.91 -11.71 -4.75
N LYS A 26 -24.14 -12.59 -5.38
CA LYS A 26 -22.86 -13.05 -4.84
C LYS A 26 -21.89 -11.88 -4.91
N PHE A 27 -21.51 -11.34 -3.76
CA PHE A 27 -20.56 -10.24 -3.69
C PHE A 27 -19.18 -10.71 -4.14
N PHE A 28 -18.61 -10.06 -5.15
CA PHE A 28 -17.25 -10.27 -5.61
C PHE A 28 -16.48 -8.97 -5.45
N ILE A 29 -15.45 -8.98 -4.60
CA ILE A 29 -14.65 -7.77 -4.32
C ILE A 29 -14.01 -7.16 -5.58
N ASN A 30 -13.72 -7.98 -6.59
CA ASN A 30 -13.10 -7.54 -7.83
C ASN A 30 -14.04 -6.71 -8.72
N ASP A 31 -15.35 -6.73 -8.47
CA ASP A 31 -16.34 -5.92 -9.18
C ASP A 31 -16.45 -4.50 -8.56
N HIS A 32 -15.84 -4.29 -7.39
CA HIS A 32 -15.88 -3.04 -6.63
C HIS A 32 -14.46 -2.46 -6.49
N VAL A 33 -13.97 -1.86 -7.57
CA VAL A 33 -12.59 -1.35 -7.67
C VAL A 33 -12.30 -0.25 -6.64
N ASP A 34 -13.28 0.58 -6.32
CA ASP A 34 -13.21 1.61 -5.29
C ASP A 34 -12.95 1.02 -3.89
N ILE A 35 -13.73 0.00 -3.50
CA ILE A 35 -13.56 -0.71 -2.22
C ILE A 35 -12.20 -1.41 -2.20
N LEU A 36 -11.81 -2.04 -3.32
CA LEU A 36 -10.52 -2.70 -3.44
C LEU A 36 -9.35 -1.69 -3.27
N VAL A 37 -9.44 -0.50 -3.86
CA VAL A 37 -8.44 0.57 -3.67
C VAL A 37 -8.34 0.98 -2.21
N GLU A 38 -9.46 1.16 -1.51
CA GLU A 38 -9.46 1.50 -0.08
C GLU A 38 -8.86 0.40 0.80
N ILE A 39 -9.14 -0.88 0.49
CA ILE A 39 -8.49 -2.01 1.15
C ILE A 39 -6.98 -1.97 0.93
N LEU A 40 -6.55 -1.74 -0.32
CA LEU A 40 -5.12 -1.70 -0.65
C LEU A 40 -4.39 -0.51 -0.03
N LYS A 41 -5.04 0.64 0.18
CA LYS A 41 -4.49 1.79 0.93
C LYS A 41 -4.20 1.45 2.40
N CYS A 42 -4.93 0.51 2.99
CA CYS A 42 -4.71 0.10 4.37
C CYS A 42 -3.42 -0.70 4.57
N LEU A 43 -2.93 -1.37 3.51
CA LEU A 43 -1.78 -2.27 3.56
C LEU A 43 -0.45 -1.53 3.73
N ASP A 44 0.56 -2.20 4.29
CA ASP A 44 1.94 -1.74 4.25
C ASP A 44 2.62 -2.09 2.93
N GLY A 45 3.76 -1.46 2.60
CA GLY A 45 4.40 -1.67 1.29
C GLY A 45 4.85 -3.10 1.02
N ARG A 46 5.09 -3.94 2.05
CA ARG A 46 5.33 -5.38 1.86
C ARG A 46 4.05 -6.12 1.48
N SER A 47 2.98 -5.92 2.25
CA SER A 47 1.69 -6.56 1.98
C SER A 47 1.09 -6.12 0.64
N LEU A 48 1.28 -4.85 0.25
CA LEU A 48 0.88 -4.37 -1.08
C LEU A 48 1.63 -5.10 -2.22
N GLY A 49 2.90 -5.43 -2.01
CA GLY A 49 3.68 -6.24 -2.95
C GLY A 49 3.15 -7.68 -3.07
N VAL A 50 2.77 -8.29 -1.96
CA VAL A 50 2.13 -9.62 -1.95
C VAL A 50 0.74 -9.58 -2.62
N ALA A 51 -0.04 -8.54 -2.33
CA ALA A 51 -1.37 -8.31 -2.92
C ALA A 51 -1.30 -8.20 -4.46
N ALA A 52 -0.24 -7.58 -4.98
CA ALA A 52 -0.01 -7.48 -6.43
C ALA A 52 0.14 -8.85 -7.12
N CYS A 53 0.43 -9.92 -6.38
CA CYS A 53 0.57 -11.27 -6.92
C CYS A 53 -0.73 -12.08 -6.94
N VAL A 54 -1.83 -11.56 -6.37
CA VAL A 54 -3.10 -12.30 -6.24
C VAL A 54 -3.78 -12.52 -7.60
N CYS A 55 -3.91 -11.46 -8.40
CA CYS A 55 -4.48 -11.53 -9.74
C CYS A 55 -4.07 -10.29 -10.57
N ARG A 56 -4.41 -10.27 -11.86
CA ARG A 56 -4.07 -9.14 -12.76
C ARG A 56 -4.68 -7.81 -12.30
N LEU A 57 -5.93 -7.81 -11.83
CA LEU A 57 -6.60 -6.60 -11.35
C LEU A 57 -5.85 -5.98 -10.17
N TRP A 58 -5.54 -6.78 -9.16
CA TRP A 58 -4.81 -6.34 -7.97
C TRP A 58 -3.39 -5.88 -8.35
N CYS A 59 -2.75 -6.58 -9.29
CA CYS A 59 -1.44 -6.20 -9.81
C CYS A 59 -1.46 -4.80 -10.46
N THR A 60 -2.47 -4.53 -11.29
CA THR A 60 -2.64 -3.22 -11.95
C THR A 60 -2.88 -2.11 -10.92
N ILE A 61 -3.77 -2.35 -9.94
CA ILE A 61 -4.08 -1.35 -8.92
C ILE A 61 -2.87 -1.11 -8.01
N ALA A 62 -2.20 -2.17 -7.52
CA ALA A 62 -1.02 -2.08 -6.65
C ALA A 62 0.20 -1.43 -7.32
N ARG A 63 0.25 -1.39 -8.66
CA ARG A 63 1.28 -0.67 -9.42
C ARG A 63 0.99 0.82 -9.57
N ASN A 64 -0.24 1.26 -9.31
CA ASN A 64 -0.61 2.67 -9.43
C ASN A 64 0.10 3.50 -8.36
N ASP A 65 0.77 4.56 -8.79
CA ASP A 65 1.66 5.36 -7.95
C ASP A 65 0.91 6.11 -6.84
N PHE A 66 -0.38 6.40 -7.01
CA PHE A 66 -1.22 7.05 -5.99
C PHE A 66 -1.32 6.23 -4.69
N LEU A 67 -1.32 4.89 -4.75
CA LEU A 67 -1.28 4.06 -3.54
C LEU A 67 0.06 4.22 -2.79
N TRP A 68 1.15 4.34 -3.54
CA TRP A 68 2.48 4.55 -2.99
C TRP A 68 2.65 5.96 -2.43
N GLU A 69 2.02 6.97 -3.05
CA GLU A 69 1.92 8.33 -2.53
C GLU A 69 1.23 8.34 -1.18
N HIS A 70 0.04 7.73 -1.08
CA HIS A 70 -0.68 7.61 0.18
C HIS A 70 0.17 6.91 1.25
N LEU A 71 0.90 5.86 0.88
CA LEU A 71 1.82 5.17 1.78
C LEU A 71 3.01 6.03 2.25
N CYS A 72 3.53 6.91 1.40
CA CYS A 72 4.63 7.82 1.74
C CYS A 72 4.17 8.91 2.72
N PHE A 73 2.95 9.43 2.55
CA PHE A 73 2.44 10.61 3.24
C PHE A 73 1.29 10.31 4.23
N ARG A 74 1.02 9.04 4.54
CA ARG A 74 -0.09 8.64 5.43
C ARG A 74 -0.09 9.37 6.78
N HIS A 75 1.10 9.72 7.27
CA HIS A 75 1.30 10.35 8.58
C HIS A 75 2.01 11.71 8.49
N VAL A 76 2.28 12.20 7.29
CA VAL A 76 3.04 13.45 7.08
C VAL A 76 2.52 14.20 5.87
N SER A 77 2.43 15.52 5.97
CA SER A 77 2.08 16.34 4.81
C SER A 77 3.21 16.29 3.77
N PRO A 78 2.91 16.07 2.48
CA PRO A 78 3.93 16.11 1.44
C PRO A 78 4.52 17.53 1.33
N PRO A 79 5.85 17.69 1.32
CA PRO A 79 6.45 18.98 1.05
C PRO A 79 6.17 19.41 -0.39
N SER A 80 6.03 20.71 -0.64
CA SER A 80 5.69 21.27 -1.97
C SER A 80 6.69 20.88 -3.07
N SER A 81 7.96 20.67 -2.72
CA SER A 81 9.03 20.27 -3.63
C SER A 81 9.06 18.76 -3.93
N VAL A 82 8.26 17.94 -3.25
CA VAL A 82 8.37 16.48 -3.33
C VAL A 82 8.07 15.95 -4.72
N ARG A 83 7.20 16.62 -5.47
CA ARG A 83 6.83 16.17 -6.83
C ARG A 83 8.02 16.16 -7.78
N SER A 84 8.91 17.15 -7.70
CA SER A 84 10.13 17.18 -8.53
C SER A 84 11.08 16.02 -8.18
N VAL A 85 11.21 15.71 -6.89
CA VAL A 85 12.02 14.57 -6.41
C VAL A 85 11.41 13.25 -6.86
N VAL A 86 10.09 13.12 -6.76
CA VAL A 86 9.35 11.91 -7.19
C VAL A 86 9.55 11.67 -8.68
N VAL A 87 9.45 12.71 -9.49
CA VAL A 87 9.72 12.62 -10.94
C VAL A 87 11.16 12.19 -11.20
N ALA A 88 12.14 12.80 -10.54
CA ALA A 88 13.56 12.43 -10.69
C ALA A 88 13.85 10.99 -10.24
N LEU A 89 13.16 10.52 -9.20
CA LEU A 89 13.25 9.13 -8.73
C LEU A 89 12.44 8.16 -9.59
N GLY A 90 11.59 8.62 -10.51
CA GLY A 90 10.76 7.77 -11.37
C GLY A 90 9.52 7.19 -10.66
N GLY A 91 8.94 7.92 -9.71
CA GLY A 91 7.64 7.61 -9.12
C GLY A 91 7.65 7.39 -7.60
N TYR A 92 6.45 7.40 -7.01
CA TYR A 92 6.26 7.26 -5.56
C TYR A 92 6.67 5.88 -5.05
N LYS A 93 6.50 4.83 -5.86
CA LYS A 93 7.00 3.50 -5.51
C LYS A 93 8.52 3.48 -5.32
N ARG A 94 9.27 4.20 -6.17
CA ARG A 94 10.73 4.32 -6.05
C ARG A 94 11.12 5.17 -4.85
N LEU A 95 10.42 6.29 -4.59
CA LEU A 95 10.58 7.06 -3.36
C LEU A 95 10.34 6.20 -2.11
N TYR A 96 9.27 5.41 -2.07
CA TYR A 96 8.94 4.56 -0.93
C TYR A 96 10.04 3.52 -0.66
N THR A 97 10.47 2.82 -1.70
CA THR A 97 11.47 1.74 -1.58
C THR A 97 12.87 2.27 -1.25
N ALA A 98 13.28 3.37 -1.89
CA ALA A 98 14.59 3.99 -1.67
C ALA A 98 14.65 4.75 -0.35
N CYS A 99 13.60 5.49 0.02
CA CYS A 99 13.66 6.46 1.11
C CYS A 99 12.81 6.13 2.33
N VAL A 100 11.51 5.90 2.14
CA VAL A 100 10.57 5.77 3.26
C VAL A 100 10.74 4.44 3.99
N ARG A 101 10.88 3.34 3.25
CA ARG A 101 10.99 1.98 3.81
C ARG A 101 12.26 1.79 4.66
N PRO A 102 13.47 2.21 4.23
CA PRO A 102 14.66 2.11 5.06
C PRO A 102 14.57 2.93 6.34
N VAL A 103 14.03 4.14 6.27
CA VAL A 103 13.78 5.00 7.44
C VAL A 103 12.85 4.30 8.43
N ARG A 104 11.69 3.83 7.97
CA ARG A 104 10.74 3.11 8.83
C ARG A 104 11.32 1.83 9.43
N GLY A 105 12.16 1.12 8.70
CA GLY A 105 12.86 -0.08 9.19
C GLY A 105 13.98 0.20 10.19
N ARG A 106 14.65 1.36 10.11
CA ARG A 106 15.64 1.79 11.12
C ARG A 106 14.94 2.23 12.39
N LEU A 107 13.90 3.03 12.29
CA LEU A 107 13.19 3.54 13.48
C LEU A 107 12.25 2.52 14.13
N GLY A 108 11.71 1.56 13.38
CA GLY A 108 10.98 0.42 13.97
C GLY A 108 11.87 -0.47 14.86
N ARG A 109 13.20 -0.40 14.71
CA ARG A 109 14.15 -1.00 15.66
C ARG A 109 14.41 -0.13 16.89
N VAL A 110 14.10 1.16 16.81
CA VAL A 110 14.38 2.12 17.88
C VAL A 110 13.19 2.22 18.86
N ARG A 111 11.91 2.26 18.43
CA ARG A 111 10.74 2.21 19.37
C ARG A 111 9.44 1.71 18.71
N ARG A 112 8.57 1.02 19.49
CA ARG A 112 7.14 0.73 19.19
C ARG A 112 6.20 1.93 19.47
N ALA A 113 6.67 3.17 19.30
CA ALA A 113 5.87 4.34 19.63
C ALA A 113 5.16 4.89 18.38
N SER A 114 3.91 5.29 18.54
CA SER A 114 3.16 6.09 17.56
C SER A 114 3.95 7.33 17.20
N TRP A 115 4.24 7.52 15.92
CA TRP A 115 5.15 8.56 15.46
C TRP A 115 4.46 9.91 15.41
N THR A 116 5.20 10.96 15.78
CA THR A 116 4.79 12.34 15.49
C THR A 116 5.30 12.73 14.10
N CYS A 117 4.56 13.59 13.38
CA CYS A 117 4.92 14.09 12.04
C CYS A 117 6.38 14.61 11.98
N HIS A 118 6.83 15.25 13.06
CA HIS A 118 8.16 15.83 13.21
C HIS A 118 9.29 14.79 13.19
N GLU A 119 9.09 13.62 13.80
CA GLU A 119 10.10 12.54 13.79
C GLU A 119 10.27 11.94 12.38
N ILE A 120 9.16 11.81 11.64
CA ILE A 120 9.20 11.35 10.25
C ILE A 120 9.90 12.40 9.38
N GLN A 121 9.57 13.68 9.55
CA GLN A 121 10.20 14.75 8.80
C GLN A 121 11.71 14.84 9.07
N LEU A 122 12.13 14.79 10.33
CA LEU A 122 13.56 14.82 10.69
C LEU A 122 14.29 13.60 10.15
N SER A 123 13.72 12.40 10.30
CA SER A 123 14.35 11.17 9.80
C SER A 123 14.39 11.10 8.27
N LEU A 124 13.41 11.67 7.58
CA LEU A 124 13.44 11.82 6.12
C LEU A 124 14.52 12.82 5.70
N SER A 125 14.63 13.98 6.36
CA SER A 125 15.69 14.96 6.09
C SER A 125 17.09 14.36 6.27
N LEU A 126 17.33 13.68 7.39
CA LEU A 126 18.59 12.99 7.66
C LEU A 126 18.87 11.88 6.63
N PHE A 127 17.82 11.16 6.22
CA PHE A 127 17.98 10.16 5.19
C PHE A 127 18.27 10.74 3.81
N CYS A 128 17.63 11.85 3.43
CA CYS A 128 17.93 12.54 2.18
C CYS A 128 19.41 12.94 2.12
N VAL A 129 19.98 13.43 3.23
CA VAL A 129 21.42 13.70 3.35
C VAL A 129 22.25 12.43 3.13
N ASP A 130 21.95 11.32 3.82
CA ASP A 130 22.59 10.00 3.62
C ASP A 130 22.47 9.51 2.16
N CYS A 131 21.32 9.74 1.52
CA CYS A 131 21.07 9.35 0.14
C CYS A 131 21.93 10.14 -0.85
N TYR A 132 22.06 11.45 -0.68
CA TYR A 132 22.93 12.28 -1.52
C TYR A 132 24.40 11.90 -1.36
N GLU A 133 24.85 11.62 -0.13
CA GLU A 133 26.21 11.14 0.10
C GLU A 133 26.48 9.81 -0.61
N ARG A 134 25.53 8.87 -0.59
CA ARG A 134 25.68 7.58 -1.29
C ARG A 134 25.57 7.70 -2.81
N LEU A 135 24.71 8.58 -3.33
CA LEU A 135 24.59 8.81 -4.77
C LEU A 135 25.82 9.53 -5.34
N GLY A 136 26.46 10.39 -4.56
CA GLY A 136 27.75 11.02 -4.91
C GLY A 136 28.91 10.01 -5.01
N VAL A 137 28.79 8.82 -4.40
CA VAL A 137 29.81 7.75 -4.47
C VAL A 137 29.61 6.85 -5.70
N VAL A 138 28.41 6.78 -6.28
CA VAL A 138 28.12 5.92 -7.46
C VAL A 138 28.59 6.53 -8.79
N GLY A 139 28.98 7.82 -8.81
CA GLY A 139 29.44 8.51 -10.02
C GLY A 139 30.88 8.23 -10.47
N GLY A 140 31.61 7.33 -9.81
CA GLY A 140 33.03 7.11 -10.10
C GLY A 140 33.51 5.69 -9.82
N SER A 141 33.09 4.71 -10.62
CA SER A 141 33.90 3.52 -10.94
C SER A 141 33.20 2.66 -11.99
N ASN A 142 33.77 2.63 -13.19
CA ASN A 142 33.53 1.59 -14.17
C ASN A 142 34.24 0.31 -13.68
N SER A 143 33.49 -0.65 -13.13
CA SER A 143 33.92 -2.05 -13.13
C SER A 143 32.72 -2.96 -12.91
N SER A 144 32.49 -3.82 -13.88
CA SER A 144 31.68 -5.03 -13.79
C SER A 144 32.01 -5.82 -12.52
N ASP A 145 31.16 -5.75 -11.50
CA ASP A 145 30.90 -6.91 -10.67
C ASP A 145 29.63 -6.72 -9.84
N GLU A 146 28.71 -7.65 -10.02
CA GLU A 146 27.43 -7.75 -9.37
C GLU A 146 27.63 -8.20 -7.92
N LYS A 147 28.00 -7.26 -7.04
CA LYS A 147 28.06 -7.51 -5.59
C LYS A 147 27.21 -6.51 -4.84
N PHE A 148 25.96 -6.89 -4.66
CA PHE A 148 25.11 -6.40 -3.57
C PHE A 148 25.91 -6.46 -2.26
N VAL A 149 25.78 -5.41 -1.43
CA VAL A 149 26.36 -5.26 -0.08
C VAL A 149 27.71 -4.53 -0.04
N GLY A 150 27.60 -3.20 0.00
CA GLY A 150 28.52 -2.31 0.69
C GLY A 150 27.70 -1.20 1.34
N LYS A 151 27.23 -1.42 2.57
CA LYS A 151 26.68 -0.34 3.41
C LYS A 151 27.85 0.55 3.80
N SER A 152 28.25 1.48 2.92
CA SER A 152 29.05 2.60 3.37
C SER A 152 28.16 3.40 4.32
N SER A 153 28.50 3.36 5.61
CA SER A 153 27.86 4.21 6.61
C SER A 153 28.14 5.67 6.21
N PRO A 154 27.14 6.55 6.16
CA PRO A 154 27.37 7.97 5.93
C PRO A 154 28.29 8.49 7.05
N SER A 155 29.44 9.05 6.67
CA SER A 155 30.43 9.53 7.64
C SER A 155 29.90 10.70 8.47
N SER A 156 28.94 11.46 7.94
CA SER A 156 28.44 12.70 8.54
C SER A 156 27.38 12.50 9.63
N LEU A 157 26.70 11.35 9.69
CA LEU A 157 25.60 11.11 10.65
C LEU A 157 25.93 10.13 11.78
N MET A 158 27.20 9.77 11.94
CA MET A 158 27.68 8.90 13.03
C MET A 158 27.36 9.47 14.43
N PHE A 159 27.09 10.77 14.54
CA PHE A 159 26.75 11.42 15.80
C PHE A 159 25.33 11.07 16.30
N LEU A 160 24.40 10.69 15.42
CA LEU A 160 23.03 10.33 15.81
C LEU A 160 22.87 8.86 16.21
N CYS A 161 23.85 8.02 15.87
CA CYS A 161 23.85 6.60 16.22
C CYS A 161 24.46 6.32 17.60
N LYS A 162 25.00 7.33 18.29
CA LYS A 162 25.48 7.19 19.66
C LYS A 162 24.31 7.47 20.61
N PRO A 163 23.89 6.49 21.44
CA PRO A 163 22.96 6.79 22.52
C PRO A 163 23.68 7.78 23.45
N VAL A 164 23.12 8.98 23.59
CA VAL A 164 23.50 9.88 24.67
C VAL A 164 22.91 9.25 25.93
N ASN A 165 23.72 8.49 26.67
CA ASN A 165 23.40 8.16 28.04
C ASN A 165 23.42 9.47 28.83
N VAL A 166 22.23 9.93 29.22
CA VAL A 166 22.03 10.93 30.29
C VAL A 166 21.63 10.17 31.53
#